data_AF-A0A6J6IAU0-F1
#
_entry.id   AF-A0A6J6IAU0-F1
#
_cell.length_a   1.000
_cell.length_b   1.000
_cell.length_c   1.000
_cell.angle_alpha   90.00
_cell.angle_beta   90.00
_cell.angle_gamma   90.00
#
_symmetry.space_group_name_H-M   'P 1'
#
loop_
_entity.id
_entity.type
_entity.pdbx_description
1 polymer ?
#
loop_
_entity_poly.entity_id
_entity_poly.type
_entity_poly.pdbx_seq_one_letter_code
_entity_poly.pdbx_strand_id
1 'polypeptide(L)'
;MGSDVADAMEPFVRAVGIFHESTAPADWLEGVVKAYVGNGIAVDFYREVSVLVDESTRELVLEVLSDTGQAEFAVDRVRRAIAADPIVAGRLALWGRRIVGEALAQAQQVISRRPALADLMLGGSGFDVVAVSEVFNRITAQHTRRMAALGLAA
;
A
#
# COMPACT_ATOMS: atom_id res chain seq x y z
N MET A 1 24.10 -1.88 -11.56
CA MET A 1 22.86 -1.40 -12.23
C MET A 1 23.20 -0.07 -12.88
N GLY A 2 23.19 0.01 -14.22
CA GLY A 2 23.77 1.12 -14.99
C GLY A 2 22.77 2.17 -15.50
N SER A 3 21.57 2.20 -14.94
CA SER A 3 20.51 3.16 -15.27
C SER A 3 20.49 4.30 -14.26
N ASP A 4 20.19 5.52 -14.71
CA ASP A 4 19.92 6.65 -13.83
C ASP A 4 18.68 6.40 -12.98
N VAL A 5 18.67 6.90 -11.74
CA VAL A 5 17.57 6.69 -10.80
C VAL A 5 16.28 7.35 -11.28
N ALA A 6 16.37 8.55 -11.87
CA ALA A 6 15.20 9.25 -12.38
C ALA A 6 14.59 8.48 -13.56
N ASP A 7 15.42 7.98 -14.47
CA ASP A 7 14.98 7.16 -15.61
C ASP A 7 14.29 5.86 -15.16
N ALA A 8 14.79 5.23 -14.09
CA ALA A 8 14.18 4.04 -13.53
C ALA A 8 12.83 4.33 -12.85
N MET A 9 12.63 5.52 -12.29
CA MET A 9 11.41 5.92 -11.58
C MET A 9 10.33 6.50 -12.50
N GLU A 10 10.72 7.19 -13.57
CA GLU A 10 9.83 7.88 -14.54
C GLU A 10 8.61 7.02 -14.97
N PRO A 11 8.77 5.73 -15.29
CA PRO A 11 7.66 4.81 -15.56
C PRO A 11 6.49 4.81 -14.56
N PHE A 12 6.76 5.10 -13.28
CA PHE A 12 5.82 4.98 -12.16
C PHE A 12 5.29 6.31 -11.64
N VAL A 13 5.97 7.43 -11.96
CA VAL A 13 5.66 8.78 -11.45
C VAL A 13 4.18 9.11 -11.63
N ARG A 14 3.61 8.88 -12.81
CA ARG A 14 2.20 9.19 -13.08
C ARG A 14 1.22 8.36 -12.23
N ALA A 15 1.48 7.07 -12.05
CA ALA A 15 0.59 6.21 -11.27
C ALA A 15 0.63 6.58 -9.78
N VAL A 16 1.82 6.85 -9.25
CA VAL A 16 2.02 7.34 -7.88
C VAL A 16 1.36 8.71 -7.71
N GLY A 17 1.55 9.64 -8.66
CA GLY A 17 0.91 10.95 -8.64
C GLY A 17 -0.62 10.87 -8.58
N ILE A 18 -1.23 10.06 -9.45
CA ILE A 18 -2.70 9.86 -9.45
C ILE A 18 -3.18 9.28 -8.13
N PHE A 19 -2.48 8.29 -7.56
CA PHE A 19 -2.83 7.77 -6.23
C PHE A 19 -2.83 8.89 -5.19
N HIS A 20 -1.81 9.76 -5.18
CA HIS A 20 -1.76 10.86 -4.21
C HIS A 20 -2.84 11.91 -4.43
N GLU A 21 -3.14 12.26 -5.68
CA GLU A 21 -4.22 13.19 -6.07
C GLU A 21 -5.60 12.63 -5.69
N SER A 22 -5.85 11.36 -6.00
CA SER A 22 -7.14 10.70 -5.70
C SER A 22 -7.32 10.42 -4.20
N THR A 23 -6.23 10.46 -3.44
CA THR A 23 -6.22 10.29 -1.98
C THR A 23 -5.67 11.54 -1.25
N ALA A 24 -5.93 12.75 -1.76
CA ALA A 24 -5.62 13.97 -1.02
C ALA A 24 -6.46 14.04 0.28
N PRO A 25 -5.84 14.07 1.48
CA PRO A 25 -6.58 14.08 2.73
C PRO A 25 -7.28 15.42 2.94
N ALA A 26 -8.53 15.39 3.39
CA ALA A 26 -9.31 16.60 3.69
C ALA A 26 -8.90 17.26 5.02
N ASP A 27 -8.33 16.48 5.93
CA ASP A 27 -7.84 16.96 7.22
C ASP A 27 -6.65 16.14 7.73
N TRP A 28 -6.18 16.51 8.91
CA TRP A 28 -5.03 15.88 9.53
C TRP A 28 -5.29 14.41 9.92
N LEU A 29 -6.50 14.04 10.34
CA LEU A 29 -6.82 12.65 10.70
C LEU A 29 -6.81 11.75 9.47
N GLU A 30 -7.34 12.22 8.34
CA GLU A 30 -7.22 11.53 7.06
C GLU A 30 -5.76 11.41 6.62
N GLY A 31 -4.93 12.42 6.90
CA GLY A 31 -3.48 12.37 6.70
C GLY A 31 -2.80 11.26 7.52
N VAL A 32 -3.14 11.15 8.81
CA VAL A 32 -2.62 10.09 9.69
C VAL A 32 -3.06 8.71 9.23
N VAL A 33 -4.35 8.54 8.89
CA VAL A 33 -4.87 7.27 8.36
C VAL A 33 -4.19 6.92 7.04
N LYS A 34 -3.99 7.89 6.14
CA LYS A 34 -3.30 7.68 4.87
C LYS A 34 -1.85 7.25 5.08
N ALA A 35 -1.12 7.88 6.00
CA ALA A 35 0.25 7.48 6.31
C ALA A 35 0.32 6.03 6.83
N TYR A 36 -0.54 5.68 7.79
CA TYR A 36 -0.59 4.34 8.37
C TYR A 36 -1.02 3.27 7.37
N VAL A 37 -2.12 3.50 6.64
CA VAL A 37 -2.65 2.54 5.68
C VAL A 37 -1.78 2.48 4.43
N GLY A 38 -1.32 3.61 3.91
CA GLY A 38 -0.45 3.68 2.74
C GLY A 38 0.87 2.96 2.98
N ASN A 39 1.53 3.24 4.11
CA ASN A 39 2.76 2.54 4.49
C ASN A 39 2.54 1.03 4.62
N GLY A 40 1.48 0.61 5.32
CA GLY A 40 1.21 -0.83 5.47
C GLY A 40 0.91 -1.54 4.13
N ILE A 41 0.23 -0.87 3.18
CA ILE A 41 -0.02 -1.45 1.84
C ILE A 41 1.31 -1.63 1.09
N ALA A 42 2.19 -0.62 1.16
CA ALA A 42 3.51 -0.71 0.55
C ALA A 42 4.33 -1.86 1.18
N VAL A 43 4.36 -1.95 2.52
CA VAL A 43 5.05 -3.04 3.25
C VAL A 43 4.52 -4.42 2.85
N ASP A 44 3.19 -4.60 2.80
CA ASP A 44 2.58 -5.87 2.40
C ASP A 44 3.00 -6.24 0.97
N PHE A 45 2.95 -5.28 0.04
CA PHE A 45 3.38 -5.49 -1.33
C PHE A 45 4.87 -5.85 -1.43
N TYR A 46 5.73 -5.10 -0.73
CA TYR A 46 7.17 -5.33 -0.76
C TYR A 46 7.54 -6.72 -0.21
N ARG A 47 6.85 -7.20 0.83
CA ARG A 47 7.02 -8.57 1.31
C ARG A 47 6.61 -9.61 0.26
N GLU A 48 5.48 -9.42 -0.40
CA GLU A 48 5.00 -10.32 -1.46
C GLU A 48 5.98 -10.41 -2.63
N VAL A 49 6.62 -9.31 -3.04
CA VAL A 49 7.61 -9.35 -4.14
C VAL A 49 9.01 -9.77 -3.68
N SER A 50 9.35 -9.58 -2.41
CA SER A 50 10.68 -9.92 -1.87
C SER A 50 11.02 -11.41 -1.98
N VAL A 51 10.02 -12.29 -2.03
CA VAL A 51 10.26 -13.73 -2.18
C VAL A 51 10.75 -14.12 -3.58
N LEU A 52 10.67 -13.20 -4.55
CA LEU A 52 10.93 -13.43 -5.97
C LEU A 52 12.25 -12.84 -6.47
N VAL A 53 12.88 -12.00 -5.65
CA VAL A 53 14.17 -11.37 -5.94
C VAL A 53 15.32 -12.17 -5.33
N ASP A 54 16.54 -11.89 -5.76
CA ASP A 54 17.75 -12.45 -5.17
C ASP A 54 17.89 -12.03 -3.69
N GLU A 55 18.68 -12.79 -2.93
CA GLU A 55 18.80 -12.63 -1.49
C GLU A 55 19.27 -11.22 -1.09
N SER A 56 20.19 -10.61 -1.85
CA SER A 56 20.71 -9.28 -1.52
C SER A 56 19.65 -8.19 -1.71
N THR A 57 18.82 -8.31 -2.75
CA THR A 57 17.68 -7.40 -2.96
C THR A 57 16.60 -7.63 -1.90
N ARG A 58 16.35 -8.89 -1.50
CA ARG A 58 15.40 -9.23 -0.44
C ARG A 58 15.81 -8.63 0.90
N GLU A 59 17.07 -8.77 1.30
CA GLU A 59 17.60 -8.20 2.53
C GLU A 59 17.43 -6.68 2.57
N LEU A 60 17.79 -5.99 1.48
CA LEU A 60 17.61 -4.55 1.35
C LEU A 60 16.13 -4.13 1.47
N VAL A 61 15.23 -4.85 0.82
CA VAL A 61 13.79 -4.60 0.95
C VAL A 61 13.39 -4.73 2.42
N LEU A 62 13.71 -5.85 3.08
CA LEU A 62 13.32 -6.08 4.47
C LEU A 62 13.91 -5.04 5.44
N GLU A 63 15.14 -4.57 5.21
CA GLU A 63 15.76 -3.49 5.99
C GLU A 63 14.95 -2.19 5.88
N VAL A 64 14.59 -1.77 4.66
CA VAL A 64 13.80 -0.56 4.41
C VAL A 64 12.38 -0.67 5.01
N LEU A 65 11.83 -1.88 5.11
CA LEU A 65 10.50 -2.12 5.69
C LEU A 65 10.48 -2.17 7.22
N SER A 66 11.62 -2.03 7.90
CA SER A 66 11.66 -2.07 9.36
C SER A 66 10.82 -0.93 9.96
N ASP A 67 9.92 -1.29 10.88
CA ASP A 67 8.97 -0.34 11.48
C ASP A 67 9.71 0.57 12.47
N THR A 68 9.52 1.88 12.31
CA THR A 68 10.14 2.93 13.14
C THR A 68 9.23 3.39 14.29
N GLY A 69 8.16 2.64 14.61
CA GLY A 69 7.21 2.96 15.69
C GLY A 69 6.07 3.90 15.27
N GLN A 70 5.95 4.18 13.96
CA GLN A 70 4.93 5.10 13.42
C GLN A 70 3.53 4.48 13.46
N ALA A 71 3.43 3.15 13.44
CA ALA A 71 2.18 2.42 13.48
C ALA A 71 1.40 2.63 14.80
N GLU A 72 2.09 2.53 15.94
CA GLU A 72 1.46 2.68 17.26
C GLU A 72 0.93 4.10 17.48
N PHE A 73 1.69 5.11 17.05
CA PHE A 73 1.28 6.51 17.10
C PHE A 73 -0.03 6.75 16.34
N ALA A 74 -0.13 6.26 15.10
CA ALA A 74 -1.33 6.43 14.29
C ALA A 74 -2.55 5.75 14.92
N VAL A 75 -2.38 4.53 15.45
CA VAL A 75 -3.45 3.78 16.12
C VAL A 75 -3.95 4.51 17.36
N ASP A 76 -3.06 4.94 18.26
CA ASP A 76 -3.45 5.70 19.46
C ASP A 76 -4.20 6.97 19.07
N ARG A 77 -3.66 7.73 18.11
CA ARG A 77 -4.22 9.02 17.73
C ARG A 77 -5.61 8.92 17.12
N VAL A 78 -5.84 7.94 16.25
CA VAL A 78 -7.14 7.71 15.60
C VAL A 78 -8.15 7.20 16.63
N ARG A 79 -7.78 6.27 17.49
CA ARG A 79 -8.67 5.77 18.55
C ARG A 79 -9.09 6.86 19.52
N ARG A 80 -8.17 7.75 19.92
CA ARG A 80 -8.50 8.93 20.75
C ARG A 80 -9.47 9.88 20.06
N ALA A 81 -9.30 10.10 18.75
CA ALA A 81 -10.20 10.95 17.99
C ALA A 81 -11.62 10.35 17.93
N ILE A 82 -11.72 9.04 17.70
CA ILE A 82 -13.01 8.31 17.69
C ILE A 82 -13.67 8.34 19.07
N ALA A 83 -12.89 8.18 20.14
CA ALA A 83 -13.41 8.23 21.50
C ALA A 83 -13.94 9.63 21.87
N ALA A 84 -13.32 10.69 21.36
CA ALA A 84 -13.75 12.07 21.58
C ALA A 84 -14.95 12.46 20.70
N ASP A 85 -15.01 11.99 19.46
CA ASP A 85 -16.11 12.22 18.53
C ASP A 85 -16.38 10.94 17.70
N PRO A 86 -17.39 10.14 18.08
CA PRO A 86 -17.72 8.89 17.37
C PRO A 86 -18.12 9.08 15.90
N ILE A 87 -18.55 10.28 15.49
CA ILE A 87 -18.99 10.55 14.12
C ILE A 87 -17.82 10.42 13.13
N VAL A 88 -16.59 10.71 13.57
CA VAL A 88 -15.41 10.64 12.68
C VAL A 88 -15.12 9.22 12.19
N ALA A 89 -15.53 8.18 12.95
CA ALA A 89 -15.25 6.79 12.59
C ALA A 89 -15.84 6.41 11.23
N GLY A 90 -17.09 6.82 10.94
CA GLY A 90 -17.74 6.51 9.66
C GLY A 90 -17.03 7.13 8.47
N ARG A 91 -16.59 8.39 8.61
CA ARG A 91 -15.81 9.10 7.58
C ARG A 91 -14.45 8.45 7.37
N LEU A 92 -13.71 8.16 8.44
CA LEU A 92 -12.38 7.54 8.34
C LEU A 92 -12.43 6.10 7.79
N ALA A 93 -13.51 5.36 8.05
CA ALA A 93 -13.74 4.05 7.44
C ALA A 93 -13.92 4.14 5.91
N LEU A 94 -14.75 5.08 5.44
CA LEU A 94 -14.91 5.36 4.00
C LEU A 94 -13.58 5.80 3.37
N TRP A 95 -12.81 6.62 4.09
CA TRP A 95 -11.50 7.06 3.65
C TRP A 95 -10.51 5.90 3.49
N GLY A 96 -10.44 4.99 4.47
CA GLY A 96 -9.61 3.79 4.39
C GLY A 96 -9.96 2.91 3.18
N ARG A 97 -11.26 2.67 2.94
CA ARG A 97 -11.74 1.96 1.74
C ARG A 97 -11.30 2.62 0.44
N ARG A 98 -11.39 3.95 0.36
CA ARG A 98 -10.95 4.70 -0.81
C ARG A 98 -9.45 4.52 -1.05
N ILE A 99 -8.63 4.61 -0.01
CA ILE A 99 -7.17 4.44 -0.13
C ILE A 99 -6.81 3.07 -0.71
N VAL A 100 -7.36 1.97 -0.16
CA VAL A 100 -7.04 0.64 -0.67
C VAL A 100 -7.55 0.45 -2.10
N GLY A 101 -8.74 0.96 -2.43
CA GLY A 101 -9.29 0.88 -3.79
C GLY A 101 -8.42 1.60 -4.82
N GLU A 102 -8.00 2.84 -4.51
CA GLU A 102 -7.11 3.62 -5.37
C GLU A 102 -5.72 2.98 -5.51
N ALA A 103 -5.16 2.45 -4.43
CA ALA A 103 -3.87 1.76 -4.48
C ALA A 103 -3.92 0.53 -5.41
N LEU A 104 -4.95 -0.32 -5.27
CA LEU A 104 -5.15 -1.50 -6.10
C LEU A 104 -5.41 -1.12 -7.57
N ALA A 105 -6.20 -0.07 -7.81
CA ALA A 105 -6.46 0.42 -9.17
C ALA A 105 -5.18 0.90 -9.87
N GLN A 106 -4.32 1.66 -9.17
CA GLN A 106 -3.05 2.11 -9.75
C GLN A 106 -2.07 0.94 -9.95
N ALA A 107 -2.03 -0.03 -9.02
CA ALA A 107 -1.23 -1.24 -9.19
C ALA A 107 -1.64 -2.03 -10.45
N GLN A 108 -2.95 -2.23 -10.65
CA GLN A 108 -3.48 -2.87 -11.87
C GLN A 108 -3.08 -2.13 -13.15
N GLN A 109 -3.16 -0.79 -13.15
CA GLN A 109 -2.75 0.02 -14.29
C GLN A 109 -1.26 -0.13 -14.63
N VAL A 110 -0.39 -0.17 -13.60
CA VAL A 110 1.05 -0.39 -13.80
C VAL A 110 1.33 -1.78 -14.36
N ILE A 111 0.73 -2.81 -13.77
CA ILE A 111 0.88 -4.20 -14.18
C ILE A 111 0.42 -4.39 -15.63
N SER A 112 -0.76 -3.87 -15.98
CA SER A 112 -1.34 -4.03 -17.32
C SER A 112 -0.51 -3.37 -18.42
N ARG A 113 0.22 -2.29 -18.09
CA ARG A 113 1.12 -1.58 -19.03
C ARG A 113 2.52 -2.18 -19.09
N ARG A 114 2.85 -3.11 -18.17
CA ARG A 114 4.20 -3.67 -18.01
C ARG A 114 4.15 -5.19 -17.75
N PRO A 115 3.92 -5.99 -18.79
CA PRO A 115 3.86 -7.45 -18.67
C PRO A 115 5.13 -8.05 -18.03
N ALA A 116 6.31 -7.49 -18.31
CA ALA A 116 7.57 -7.94 -17.71
C ALA A 116 7.65 -7.78 -16.18
N LEU A 117 6.95 -6.78 -15.61
CA LEU A 117 6.83 -6.61 -14.16
C LEU A 117 5.95 -7.69 -13.54
N ALA A 118 4.91 -8.09 -14.27
CA ALA A 118 4.06 -9.18 -13.86
C ALA A 118 4.75 -10.54 -13.99
N ASP A 119 5.57 -10.74 -15.03
CA ASP A 119 6.40 -11.95 -15.16
C ASP A 119 7.38 -12.07 -13.98
N LEU A 120 7.98 -10.96 -13.53
CA LEU A 120 8.82 -10.93 -12.34
C LEU A 120 8.04 -11.29 -11.07
N MET A 121 6.80 -10.78 -10.93
CA MET A 121 5.90 -11.11 -9.82
C MET A 121 5.48 -12.60 -9.77
N LEU A 122 5.75 -13.36 -10.83
CA LEU A 122 5.23 -14.71 -11.02
C LEU A 122 6.34 -15.73 -11.30
N GLY A 123 7.59 -15.36 -11.04
CA GLY A 123 8.75 -16.24 -11.21
C GLY A 123 9.03 -16.63 -12.66
N GLY A 124 8.65 -15.78 -13.63
CA GLY A 124 8.95 -15.97 -15.05
C GLY A 124 8.03 -16.93 -15.80
N SER A 125 6.89 -17.31 -15.22
CA SER A 125 5.90 -18.22 -15.84
C SER A 125 4.95 -17.54 -16.84
N GLY A 126 5.11 -16.24 -17.08
CA GLY A 126 4.19 -15.43 -17.88
C GLY A 126 3.15 -14.70 -17.01
N PHE A 127 2.39 -13.80 -17.62
CA PHE A 127 1.32 -13.05 -16.95
C PHE A 127 0.20 -13.98 -16.43
N ASP A 128 0.13 -14.15 -15.11
CA ASP A 128 -0.92 -14.88 -14.38
C ASP A 128 -1.83 -13.91 -13.61
N VAL A 129 -3.00 -13.67 -14.20
CA VAL A 129 -4.07 -12.85 -13.61
C VAL A 129 -4.54 -13.42 -12.27
N VAL A 130 -4.53 -14.73 -12.10
CA VAL A 130 -5.01 -15.40 -10.88
C VAL A 130 -4.06 -15.10 -9.74
N ALA A 131 -2.77 -15.31 -9.92
CA ALA A 131 -1.77 -15.03 -8.90
C ALA A 131 -1.69 -13.53 -8.52
N VAL A 132 -1.84 -12.61 -9.49
CA VAL A 132 -1.97 -11.16 -9.19
C VAL A 132 -3.21 -10.89 -8.32
N SER A 133 -4.34 -11.54 -8.63
CA SER A 133 -5.57 -11.40 -7.84
C SER A 133 -5.41 -11.95 -6.42
N GLU A 134 -4.68 -13.04 -6.24
CA GLU A 134 -4.38 -13.60 -4.92
C GLU A 134 -3.52 -12.66 -4.06
N VAL A 135 -2.51 -12.02 -4.65
CA VAL A 135 -1.70 -10.99 -3.97
C VAL A 135 -2.61 -9.85 -3.50
N PHE A 136 -3.49 -9.34 -4.36
CA PHE A 136 -4.42 -8.28 -3.98
C PHE A 136 -5.41 -8.69 -2.89
N ASN A 137 -5.88 -9.93 -2.91
CA ASN A 137 -6.75 -10.46 -1.85
C ASN A 137 -6.01 -10.50 -0.50
N ARG A 138 -4.74 -10.92 -0.49
CA ARG A 138 -3.92 -10.91 0.74
C ARG A 138 -3.67 -9.50 1.26
N ILE A 139 -3.32 -8.54 0.39
CA ILE A 139 -3.15 -7.13 0.75
C ILE A 139 -4.46 -6.55 1.31
N THR A 140 -5.60 -6.87 0.68
CA THR A 140 -6.92 -6.42 1.13
C THR A 140 -7.27 -7.00 2.51
N ALA A 141 -6.96 -8.28 2.75
CA ALA A 141 -7.17 -8.90 4.05
C ALA A 141 -6.30 -8.25 5.15
N GLN A 142 -5.04 -7.91 4.86
CA GLN A 142 -4.20 -7.17 5.81
C GLN A 142 -4.68 -5.74 6.03
N HIS A 143 -5.18 -5.07 5.00
CA HIS A 143 -5.83 -3.77 5.12
C HIS A 143 -7.03 -3.84 6.08
N THR A 144 -7.89 -4.85 5.96
CA THR A 144 -9.02 -5.06 6.89
C THR A 144 -8.56 -5.19 8.34
N ARG A 145 -7.47 -5.92 8.60
CA ARG A 145 -6.89 -6.03 9.95
C ARG A 145 -6.37 -4.68 10.45
N ARG A 146 -5.73 -3.89 9.58
CA ARG A 146 -5.25 -2.54 9.91
C ARG A 146 -6.40 -1.58 10.22
N MET A 147 -7.50 -1.63 9.47
CA MET A 147 -8.71 -0.84 9.76
C MET A 147 -9.31 -1.24 11.12
N ALA A 148 -9.42 -2.53 11.40
CA ALA A 148 -9.88 -3.02 12.70
C ALA A 148 -8.95 -2.54 13.84
N ALA A 149 -7.64 -2.52 13.63
CA ALA A 149 -6.69 -1.98 14.61
C ALA A 149 -6.93 -0.48 14.90
N LEU A 150 -7.33 0.31 13.91
CA LEU A 150 -7.73 1.71 14.11
C LEU A 150 -9.07 1.88 14.84
N GLY A 151 -9.86 0.80 15.01
CA GLY A 151 -11.23 0.88 15.50
C GLY A 151 -12.23 1.26 14.40
N LEU A 152 -11.90 0.97 13.14
CA LEU A 152 -12.69 1.31 11.96
C LEU A 152 -13.22 0.05 11.26
N ALA A 153 -14.39 0.17 10.64
CA ALA A 153 -14.89 -0.85 9.73
C ALA A 153 -14.14 -0.79 8.39
N ALA A 154 -13.80 -1.95 7.83
CA ALA A 154 -13.30 -2.10 6.47
C ALA A 154 -14.48 -2.21 5.50
#